data_AF-A0A928JE31-F1
#
_entry.id   AF-A0A928JE31-F1
#
_cell.length_a   1.000
_cell.length_b   1.000
_cell.length_c   1.000
_cell.angle_alpha   90.00
_cell.angle_beta   90.00
_cell.angle_gamma   90.00
#
_symmetry.space_group_name_H-M   'P 1'
#
loop_
_entity.id
_entity.type
_entity.pdbx_description
1 polymer ?
#
loop_
_entity_poly.entity_id
_entity_poly.type
_entity_poly.pdbx_seq_one_letter_code
_entity_poly.pdbx_strand_id
1 'polypeptide(L)'
;MTKITFLQRDGVFWGFRESGHTGFGEEGDDILCSAISAMTMMILNTLELSFECPVDYKIDEETTFITVKCPAALPESGEDEKKRFAASGLIRGYFYQLNDLTDEYYDFLEVDVAEE
;
A
#
# COMPACT_ATOMS: atom_id res chain seq x y z
N MET A 1 9.17 -4.31 13.44
CA MET A 1 8.82 -5.14 12.27
C MET A 1 7.54 -4.57 11.68
N THR A 2 7.67 -3.94 10.54
CA THR A 2 6.59 -3.43 9.72
C THR A 2 6.08 -4.53 8.80
N LYS A 3 4.77 -4.74 8.77
CA LYS A 3 4.14 -5.73 7.88
C LYS A 3 3.15 -5.05 6.96
N ILE A 4 3.31 -5.31 5.66
CA ILE A 4 2.45 -4.79 4.60
C ILE A 4 1.84 -5.95 3.82
N THR A 5 0.50 -6.01 3.79
CA THR A 5 -0.24 -7.04 3.07
C THR A 5 -1.03 -6.41 1.94
N PHE A 6 -0.70 -6.76 0.70
CA PHE A 6 -1.42 -6.33 -0.49
C PHE A 6 -2.67 -7.17 -0.72
N LEU A 7 -3.74 -6.51 -1.14
CA LEU A 7 -5.01 -7.14 -1.46
C LEU A 7 -5.08 -7.37 -2.97
N GLN A 8 -5.21 -8.63 -3.35
CA GLN A 8 -5.28 -9.07 -4.74
C GLN A 8 -6.57 -9.84 -5.00
N ARG A 9 -7.17 -9.65 -6.18
CA ARG A 9 -8.27 -10.46 -6.69
C ARG A 9 -8.03 -10.81 -8.14
N ASP A 10 -7.93 -12.08 -8.48
CA ASP A 10 -7.72 -12.54 -9.85
C ASP A 10 -6.52 -11.84 -10.53
N GLY A 11 -5.43 -11.63 -9.76
CA GLY A 11 -4.23 -10.94 -10.22
C GLY A 11 -4.31 -9.40 -10.23
N VAL A 12 -5.44 -8.82 -9.83
CA VAL A 12 -5.65 -7.37 -9.72
C VAL A 12 -5.34 -6.90 -8.31
N PHE A 13 -4.31 -6.07 -8.17
CA PHE A 13 -4.04 -5.37 -6.91
C PHE A 13 -5.06 -4.24 -6.73
N TRP A 14 -5.75 -4.24 -5.59
CA TRP A 14 -6.84 -3.29 -5.32
C TRP A 14 -6.74 -2.60 -3.96
N GLY A 15 -5.74 -2.93 -3.15
CA GLY A 15 -5.47 -2.25 -1.89
C GLY A 15 -4.29 -2.83 -1.14
N PHE A 16 -4.05 -2.33 0.06
CA PHE A 16 -3.05 -2.83 0.99
C PHE A 16 -3.42 -2.49 2.44
N ARG A 17 -2.79 -3.21 3.37
CA ARG A 17 -2.86 -2.99 4.82
C ARG A 17 -1.46 -2.87 5.35
N GLU A 18 -1.24 -1.95 6.28
CA GLU A 18 0.05 -1.74 6.91
C GLU A 18 -0.11 -1.80 8.43
N SER A 19 0.88 -2.37 9.11
CA SER A 19 0.85 -2.55 10.55
C SER A 19 2.27 -2.60 11.13
N GLY A 20 2.41 -2.27 12.41
CA GLY A 20 3.70 -2.24 13.09
C GLY A 20 4.52 -0.99 12.76
N HIS A 21 3.84 0.07 12.29
CA HIS A 21 4.46 1.27 11.74
C HIS A 21 5.06 2.26 12.74
N THR A 22 5.08 1.99 14.06
CA THR A 22 5.78 2.90 14.98
C THR A 22 6.45 2.23 16.17
N GLY A 23 7.61 2.79 16.50
CA GLY A 23 8.20 2.83 17.83
C GLY A 23 9.67 3.22 17.79
N PHE A 24 9.99 4.53 17.86
CA PHE A 24 11.34 5.12 18.06
C PHE A 24 12.49 4.10 17.92
N GLY A 25 12.74 3.66 16.69
CA GLY A 25 13.50 2.45 16.43
C GLY A 25 15.00 2.70 16.40
N GLU A 26 15.77 1.62 16.38
CA GLU A 26 17.23 1.68 16.16
C GLU A 26 17.56 2.31 14.80
N GLU A 27 18.82 2.72 14.60
CA GLU A 27 19.30 3.36 13.36
C GLU A 27 18.92 2.52 12.12
N GLY A 28 18.00 3.03 11.30
CA GLY A 28 17.48 2.34 10.10
C GLY A 28 15.96 2.16 10.09
N ASP A 29 15.33 1.90 11.24
CA ASP A 29 13.88 1.70 11.36
C ASP A 29 13.10 3.01 11.11
N ASP A 30 13.62 4.13 11.64
CA ASP A 30 13.05 5.46 11.41
C ASP A 30 13.11 5.88 9.93
N ILE A 31 14.15 5.46 9.19
CA ILE A 31 14.31 5.75 7.76
C ILE A 31 13.31 4.94 6.94
N LEU A 32 13.21 3.64 7.21
CA LEU A 32 12.25 2.75 6.57
C LEU A 32 10.80 3.20 6.81
N CYS A 33 10.43 3.47 8.07
CA CYS A 33 9.09 3.93 8.42
C CYS A 33 8.75 5.25 7.72
N SER A 34 9.72 6.18 7.64
CA SER A 34 9.55 7.44 6.92
C SER A 34 9.35 7.23 5.41
N ALA A 35 10.14 6.33 4.80
CA ALA A 35 10.03 6.00 3.39
C ALA A 35 8.67 5.37 3.07
N ILE A 36 8.21 4.43 3.89
CA ILE A 36 6.89 3.80 3.74
C ILE A 36 5.78 4.84 3.89
N SER A 37 5.81 5.65 4.95
CA SER A 37 4.80 6.70 5.17
C SER A 37 4.71 7.67 3.99
N ALA A 38 5.86 8.07 3.43
CA ALA A 38 5.91 8.93 2.25
C ALA A 38 5.33 8.25 1.00
N MET A 39 5.64 6.97 0.77
CA MET A 39 5.08 6.18 -0.33
C MET A 39 3.58 6.00 -0.17
N THR A 40 3.09 5.61 1.01
CA THR A 40 1.65 5.47 1.31
C THR A 40 0.89 6.76 0.99
N MET A 41 1.43 7.91 1.42
CA MET A 41 0.83 9.22 1.11
C MET A 41 0.89 9.55 -0.39
N MET A 42 1.98 9.20 -1.08
CA MET A 42 2.08 9.36 -2.54
C MET A 42 1.02 8.52 -3.26
N ILE A 43 0.80 7.27 -2.83
CA ILE A 43 -0.20 6.37 -3.40
C ILE A 43 -1.60 6.94 -3.19
N LEU A 44 -1.94 7.36 -1.97
CA LEU A 44 -3.23 7.99 -1.67
C LEU A 44 -3.48 9.23 -2.54
N ASN A 45 -2.53 10.18 -2.57
CA ASN A 45 -2.65 11.39 -3.37
C ASN A 45 -2.80 11.08 -4.87
N THR A 46 -2.09 10.08 -5.38
CA THR A 46 -2.18 9.72 -6.80
C THR A 46 -3.53 9.07 -7.12
N LEU A 47 -4.01 8.16 -6.27
CA LEU A 47 -5.32 7.53 -6.44
C LEU A 47 -6.46 8.53 -6.34
N GLU A 48 -6.50 9.35 -5.28
CA GLU A 48 -7.61 10.27 -5.00
C GLU A 48 -7.59 11.51 -5.88
N LEU A 49 -6.43 12.17 -6.01
CA LEU A 49 -6.37 13.49 -6.65
C LEU A 49 -5.98 13.41 -8.13
N SER A 50 -5.08 12.50 -8.49
CA SER A 50 -4.60 12.42 -9.88
C SER A 50 -5.48 11.52 -10.74
N PHE A 51 -5.94 10.38 -10.19
CA PHE A 51 -6.81 9.45 -10.91
C PHE A 51 -8.29 9.65 -10.58
N GLU A 52 -8.61 10.47 -9.58
CA GLU A 52 -9.99 10.72 -9.13
C GLU A 52 -10.73 9.39 -8.90
N CYS A 53 -10.06 8.44 -8.24
CA CYS A 53 -10.63 7.17 -7.86
C CYS A 53 -11.26 7.27 -6.46
N PRO A 54 -12.40 6.61 -6.21
CA PRO A 54 -12.88 6.42 -4.84
C PRO A 54 -11.89 5.55 -4.06
N VAL A 55 -11.33 6.10 -2.99
CA VAL A 55 -10.43 5.39 -2.08
C VAL A 55 -11.09 5.29 -0.72
N ASP A 56 -11.15 4.08 -0.16
CA ASP A 56 -11.53 3.81 1.21
C ASP A 56 -10.24 3.59 2.02
N TYR A 57 -9.91 4.54 2.89
CA TYR A 57 -8.75 4.42 3.76
C TYR A 57 -9.08 4.67 5.23
N LYS A 58 -8.41 3.92 6.10
CA LYS A 58 -8.46 4.10 7.56
C LYS A 58 -7.03 4.19 8.07
N ILE A 59 -6.77 5.19 8.91
CA ILE A 59 -5.53 5.33 9.67
C ILE A 59 -5.89 5.27 11.13
N ASP A 60 -5.31 4.30 11.84
CA ASP A 60 -5.52 4.09 13.27
C ASP A 60 -4.19 4.35 13.98
N GLU A 61 -4.02 5.58 14.49
CA GLU A 61 -2.75 6.03 15.09
C GLU A 61 -2.39 5.26 16.36
N GLU A 62 -3.38 4.78 17.12
CA GLU A 62 -3.15 4.01 18.36
C GLU A 62 -2.57 2.62 18.05
N THR A 63 -3.07 1.97 17.01
CA THR A 63 -2.65 0.61 16.62
C THR A 63 -1.61 0.59 15.51
N THR A 64 -1.26 1.77 14.95
CA THR A 64 -0.39 1.93 13.76
C THR A 64 -0.91 1.17 12.54
N PHE A 65 -2.23 0.96 12.49
CA PHE A 65 -2.86 0.17 11.46
C PHE A 65 -3.42 1.07 10.37
N ILE A 66 -2.96 0.84 9.13
CA ILE A 66 -3.39 1.56 7.95
C ILE A 66 -4.08 0.58 7.01
N THR A 67 -5.18 0.98 6.41
CA THR A 67 -5.81 0.26 5.30
C THR A 67 -6.07 1.24 4.18
N VAL A 68 -5.74 0.86 2.96
CA VAL A 68 -6.04 1.61 1.74
C VAL A 68 -6.67 0.65 0.74
N LYS A 69 -7.85 0.98 0.26
CA LYS A 69 -8.60 0.18 -0.72
C LYS A 69 -9.08 1.08 -1.84
N CYS A 70 -8.89 0.65 -3.08
CA CYS A 70 -9.36 1.34 -4.27
C CYS A 70 -10.26 0.39 -5.08
N PRO A 71 -11.57 0.33 -4.80
CA PRO A 71 -12.50 -0.52 -5.54
C PRO A 71 -12.50 -0.25 -7.06
N ALA A 72 -12.18 0.98 -7.48
CA ALA A 72 -12.07 1.31 -8.91
C ALA A 72 -10.97 0.53 -9.65
N ALA A 73 -10.02 -0.10 -8.94
CA ALA A 73 -9.06 -1.02 -9.53
C ALA A 73 -9.69 -2.36 -9.96
N LEU A 74 -10.84 -2.74 -9.40
CA LEU A 74 -11.51 -4.01 -9.68
C LEU A 74 -12.40 -3.91 -10.94
N PRO A 75 -12.42 -4.95 -11.81
CA PRO A 75 -13.27 -4.98 -13.00
C PRO A 75 -14.77 -4.78 -12.74
N GLU A 76 -15.28 -5.28 -11.62
CA GLU A 76 -16.69 -5.25 -11.23
C GLU A 76 -17.15 -3.91 -10.65
N SER A 77 -16.21 -3.05 -10.23
CA SER A 77 -16.49 -1.78 -9.54
C SER A 77 -15.99 -0.55 -10.30
N GLY A 78 -15.11 -0.73 -11.29
CA GLY A 78 -14.59 0.35 -12.12
C GLY A 78 -15.32 0.48 -13.46
N GLU A 79 -16.01 1.61 -13.68
CA GLU A 79 -16.62 1.92 -14.98
C GLU A 79 -15.59 2.40 -16.02
N ASP A 80 -14.48 2.99 -15.57
CA ASP A 80 -13.40 3.50 -16.43
C ASP A 80 -12.18 2.56 -16.42
N GLU A 81 -11.99 1.88 -17.55
CA GLU A 81 -10.88 0.95 -17.77
C GLU A 81 -9.49 1.60 -17.59
N LYS A 82 -9.33 2.89 -17.93
CA LYS A 82 -8.04 3.58 -17.74
C LYS A 82 -7.74 3.77 -16.27
N LYS A 83 -8.74 4.22 -15.48
CA LYS A 83 -8.60 4.37 -14.02
C LYS A 83 -8.33 3.02 -13.37
N ARG A 84 -9.03 1.97 -13.81
CA ARG A 84 -8.82 0.59 -13.34
C ARG A 84 -7.36 0.16 -13.46
N PHE A 85 -6.80 0.25 -14.67
CA PHE A 85 -5.42 -0.14 -14.91
C PHE A 85 -4.40 0.79 -14.24
N ALA A 86 -4.67 2.10 -14.18
CA ALA A 86 -3.80 3.05 -13.51
C ALA A 86 -3.73 2.79 -11.99
N ALA A 87 -4.88 2.61 -11.34
CA ALA A 87 -4.95 2.33 -9.91
C ALA A 87 -4.28 0.99 -9.56
N SER A 88 -4.63 -0.10 -10.26
CA SER A 88 -4.02 -1.40 -9.98
C SER A 88 -2.53 -1.41 -10.29
N GLY A 89 -2.11 -0.77 -11.39
CA GLY A 89 -0.71 -0.63 -11.76
C GLY A 89 0.12 0.13 -10.74
N LEU A 90 -0.44 1.21 -10.17
CA LEU A 90 0.20 2.00 -9.11
C LEU A 90 0.40 1.18 -7.83
N ILE A 91 -0.65 0.50 -7.36
CA ILE A 91 -0.58 -0.35 -6.14
C ILE A 91 0.41 -1.50 -6.35
N ARG A 92 0.40 -2.12 -7.54
CA ARG A 92 1.37 -3.16 -7.91
C ARG A 92 2.80 -2.62 -7.97
N GLY A 93 2.99 -1.39 -8.43
CA GLY A 93 4.30 -0.72 -8.41
C GLY A 93 4.82 -0.56 -6.98
N TYR A 94 3.94 -0.20 -6.05
CA TYR A 94 4.28 -0.13 -4.62
C TYR A 94 4.66 -1.50 -4.05
N PHE A 95 3.93 -2.57 -4.41
CA PHE A 95 4.29 -3.94 -4.04
C PHE A 95 5.71 -4.31 -4.49
N TYR A 96 6.08 -4.05 -5.74
CA TYR A 96 7.43 -4.36 -6.21
C TYR A 96 8.50 -3.51 -5.52
N GLN A 97 8.23 -2.22 -5.32
CA GLN A 97 9.15 -1.34 -4.60
C GLN A 97 9.44 -1.82 -3.17
N LEU A 98 8.42 -2.32 -2.46
CA LEU A 98 8.61 -2.87 -1.12
C LEU A 98 9.32 -4.23 -1.14
N ASN A 99 9.07 -5.09 -2.13
CA ASN A 99 9.84 -6.33 -2.28
C ASN A 99 11.32 -6.03 -2.57
N ASP A 100 11.64 -5.01 -3.36
CA ASP A 100 13.04 -4.62 -3.56
C ASP A 100 13.68 -4.14 -2.24
N LEU A 101 12.91 -3.48 -1.36
CA LEU A 101 13.41 -3.07 -0.04
C LEU A 101 13.59 -4.22 0.94
N THR A 102 12.92 -5.37 0.77
CA THR A 102 13.14 -6.50 1.68
C THR A 102 14.55 -7.08 1.56
N ASP A 103 15.25 -6.90 0.44
CA ASP A 103 16.66 -7.32 0.29
C ASP A 103 17.58 -6.63 1.31
N GLU A 104 17.30 -5.36 1.63
CA GLU A 104 18.09 -4.55 2.59
C GLU A 104 17.47 -4.53 3.99
N TYR A 105 16.14 -4.64 4.10
CA TYR A 105 15.38 -4.44 5.32
C TYR A 105 14.62 -5.71 5.78
N TYR A 106 15.04 -6.92 5.41
CA TYR A 106 14.32 -8.17 5.77
C TYR A 106 14.11 -8.36 7.28
N ASP A 107 14.98 -7.80 8.13
CA ASP A 107 14.84 -7.85 9.59
C ASP A 107 13.74 -6.89 10.11
N PHE A 108 13.27 -5.96 9.28
CA PHE A 108 12.35 -4.88 9.64
C PHE A 108 11.08 -4.79 8.78
N LEU A 109 11.06 -5.39 7.59
CA LEU A 109 9.95 -5.34 6.63
C LEU A 109 9.51 -6.73 6.18
N GLU A 110 8.21 -6.99 6.30
CA GLU A 110 7.53 -8.17 5.75
C GLU A 110 6.48 -7.73 4.72
N VAL A 111 6.49 -8.34 3.53
CA VAL A 111 5.57 -8.02 2.43
C VAL A 111 4.82 -9.28 2.01
N ASP A 112 3.50 -9.23 2.06
CA ASP A 112 2.61 -10.34 1.72
C ASP A 112 1.57 -9.95 0.65
N VAL A 113 0.95 -10.97 0.06
CA VAL A 113 -0.25 -10.83 -0.78
C VAL A 113 -1.36 -11.70 -0.20
N ALA A 114 -2.55 -11.11 -0.02
CA ALA A 114 -3.78 -11.80 0.35
C ALA A 114 -4.75 -11.80 -0.85
N GLU A 115 -5.27 -12.97 -1.18
CA GLU A 115 -6.29 -13.13 -2.21
C GLU A 115 -7.69 -12.86 -1.61
N GLU A 116 -8.29 -11.71 -1.94
CA GLU A 116 -9.53 -11.17 -1.36
C GLU A 116 -10.46 -10.52 -2.38
#